data_AF-A0A1V5YYB9-F1
#
_entry.id   AF-A0A1V5YYB9-F1
#
_cell.length_a   1.000
_cell.length_b   1.000
_cell.length_c   1.000
_cell.angle_alpha   90.00
_cell.angle_beta   90.00
_cell.angle_gamma   90.00
#
_symmetry.space_group_name_H-M   'P 1'
#
loop_
_entity.id
_entity.type
_entity.pdbx_description
1 polymer ?
#
loop_
_entity_poly.entity_id
_entity_poly.type
_entity_poly.pdbx_seq_one_letter_code
_entity_poly.pdbx_strand_id
1 'polypeptide(L)'
;MSGQNDAAVIDAAKVFDKDLRVSSDYMGAGVGNGHGDTVYRLREGIERFLITDINNPSASAKAQSSLFIMLDTMGAGAGTRFFNHIPGGCNVLFMDGHVQFKRYIPMNIDAIATAAEMAAKMQACEEPVLPTLATMVDAFRSAQD
;
A
#
# COMPACT_ATOMS: atom_id res chain seq x y z
N MET A 1 28.43 7.64 -2.94
CA MET A 1 27.57 6.54 -2.45
C MET A 1 27.78 6.41 -0.95
N SER A 2 27.23 7.33 -0.17
CA SER A 2 27.29 7.29 1.29
C SER A 2 26.18 6.35 1.78
N GLY A 3 26.56 5.23 2.37
CA GLY A 3 25.66 4.20 2.88
C GLY A 3 24.56 4.80 3.76
N GLN A 4 23.32 4.45 3.42
CA GLN A 4 22.12 4.77 4.17
C GLN A 4 22.13 4.00 5.50
N ASN A 5 22.88 4.49 6.48
CA ASN A 5 22.74 4.13 7.88
C ASN A 5 21.69 5.03 8.57
N ASP A 6 20.56 5.28 7.89
CA ASP A 6 19.43 5.92 8.54
C ASP A 6 18.77 4.87 9.44
N ALA A 7 19.04 4.94 10.75
CA ALA A 7 18.44 4.07 11.75
C ALA A 7 16.90 4.03 11.60
N ALA A 8 16.29 5.15 11.21
CA ALA A 8 14.87 5.26 10.90
C ALA A 8 14.40 4.36 9.74
N VAL A 9 15.21 4.15 8.70
CA VAL A 9 14.87 3.26 7.58
C VAL A 9 14.95 1.80 8.02
N ILE A 10 15.98 1.44 8.78
CA ILE A 10 16.14 0.10 9.32
C ILE A 10 15.01 -0.24 10.30
N ASP A 11 14.63 0.71 11.16
CA ASP A 11 13.55 0.50 12.12
C ASP A 11 12.18 0.45 11.43
N ALA A 12 11.95 1.25 10.39
CA ALA A 12 10.75 1.12 9.56
C ALA A 12 10.67 -0.28 8.91
N ALA A 13 11.76 -0.79 8.34
CA ALA A 13 11.79 -2.13 7.76
C ALA A 13 11.46 -3.23 8.79
N LYS A 14 11.98 -3.12 10.02
CA LYS A 14 11.65 -4.07 11.11
C LYS A 14 10.19 -4.00 11.55
N VAL A 15 9.54 -2.84 11.45
CA VAL A 15 8.11 -2.68 11.75
C VAL A 15 7.28 -3.33 10.64
N PHE A 16 7.64 -3.14 9.37
CA PHE A 16 6.94 -3.76 8.23
C PHE A 16 7.06 -5.30 8.21
N ASP A 17 8.10 -5.88 8.81
CA ASP A 17 8.29 -7.34 8.90
C ASP A 17 7.54 -8.01 10.08
N LYS A 18 6.61 -7.31 10.75
CA LYS A 18 5.86 -7.88 11.87
C LYS A 18 4.36 -7.71 11.67
N ASP A 19 3.58 -8.57 12.33
CA ASP A 19 2.16 -8.29 12.51
C ASP A 19 2.03 -7.00 13.33
N LEU A 20 1.16 -6.10 12.88
CA LEU A 20 1.06 -4.78 13.46
C LEU A 20 0.00 -4.80 14.55
N ARG A 21 0.42 -4.62 15.80
CA ARG A 21 -0.52 -4.20 16.86
C ARG A 21 -0.85 -2.73 16.63
N VAL A 22 -2.14 -2.40 16.65
CA VAL A 22 -2.62 -1.03 16.47
C VAL A 22 -2.07 -0.15 17.60
N SER A 23 -1.88 1.15 17.33
CA SER A 23 -1.36 2.06 18.35
C SER A 23 -2.32 2.15 19.55
N SER A 24 -1.81 2.63 20.68
CA SER A 24 -2.59 2.86 21.90
C SER A 24 -3.86 3.67 21.64
N ASP A 25 -3.81 4.58 20.68
CA ASP A 25 -4.92 5.50 20.35
C ASP A 25 -6.11 4.77 19.72
N TYR A 26 -5.87 3.59 19.12
CA TYR A 26 -6.88 2.78 18.46
C TYR A 26 -7.13 1.42 19.14
N MET A 27 -6.52 1.19 20.30
CA MET A 27 -6.66 -0.08 21.02
C MET A 27 -8.07 -0.24 21.62
N GLY A 28 -8.72 -1.37 21.35
CA GLY A 28 -10.12 -1.61 21.71
C GLY A 28 -11.14 -1.01 20.74
N ALA A 29 -10.70 -0.27 19.71
CA ALA A 29 -11.58 0.29 18.68
C ALA A 29 -11.98 -0.77 17.62
N GLY A 30 -11.42 -1.98 17.67
CA GLY A 30 -11.72 -3.07 16.74
C GLY A 30 -11.27 -2.78 15.31
N VAL A 31 -10.24 -1.95 15.13
CA VAL A 31 -9.72 -1.55 13.81
C VAL A 31 -8.72 -2.55 13.22
N GLY A 32 -8.37 -3.60 13.96
CA GLY A 32 -7.59 -4.74 13.48
C GLY A 32 -8.46 -5.81 12.81
N ASN A 33 -7.81 -6.87 12.34
CA ASN A 33 -8.47 -7.95 11.62
C ASN A 33 -9.47 -8.66 12.56
N GLY A 34 -10.69 -8.91 12.06
CA GLY A 34 -11.73 -9.61 12.82
C GLY A 34 -12.27 -8.83 14.02
N HIS A 35 -12.26 -7.49 13.96
CA HIS A 35 -12.59 -6.60 15.08
C HIS A 35 -11.62 -6.69 16.28
N GLY A 36 -10.39 -7.17 16.04
CA GLY A 36 -9.32 -7.20 17.04
C GLY A 36 -8.44 -5.94 17.03
N ASP A 37 -7.29 -6.03 17.70
CA ASP A 37 -6.29 -4.96 17.80
C ASP A 37 -5.01 -5.27 17.01
N THR A 38 -5.06 -6.26 16.13
CA THR A 38 -3.89 -6.72 15.35
C THR A 38 -4.24 -6.81 13.88
N VAL A 39 -3.42 -6.16 13.06
CA VAL A 39 -3.43 -6.29 11.61
C VAL A 39 -2.44 -7.41 11.26
N TYR A 40 -2.97 -8.54 10.81
CA TYR A 40 -2.16 -9.69 10.42
C TYR A 40 -1.65 -9.53 8.99
N ARG A 41 -0.42 -10.01 8.74
CA ARG A 41 0.11 -10.13 7.39
C ARG A 41 -0.62 -11.22 6.60
N LEU A 42 -0.67 -11.04 5.29
CA LEU A 42 -1.15 -12.05 4.37
C LEU A 42 -0.17 -13.23 4.35
N ARG A 43 -0.69 -14.45 4.48
CA ARG A 43 0.04 -15.70 4.30
C ARG A 43 -0.50 -16.42 3.06
N GLU A 44 0.32 -17.29 2.50
CA GLU A 44 -0.11 -18.21 1.44
C GLU A 44 -1.42 -18.93 1.84
N GLY A 45 -2.36 -19.04 0.91
CA GLY A 45 -3.67 -19.67 1.13
C GLY A 45 -4.74 -18.74 1.74
N ILE A 46 -4.44 -17.46 1.99
CA ILE A 46 -5.43 -16.47 2.48
C ILE A 46 -6.43 -16.03 1.40
N GLU A 47 -6.12 -16.25 0.12
CA GLU A 47 -6.98 -15.91 -1.01
C GLU A 47 -8.35 -16.60 -0.96
N ARG A 48 -8.46 -17.72 -0.22
CA ARG A 48 -9.73 -18.40 0.06
C ARG A 48 -10.72 -17.53 0.83
N PHE A 49 -10.23 -16.57 1.62
CA PHE A 49 -11.07 -15.62 2.35
C PHE A 49 -11.49 -14.43 1.48
N LEU A 50 -10.93 -14.31 0.27
CA LEU A 50 -11.33 -13.32 -0.72
C LEU A 50 -12.38 -13.87 -1.70
N ILE A 51 -12.77 -15.14 -1.53
CA ILE A 51 -13.89 -15.75 -2.26
C ILE A 51 -15.18 -15.09 -1.77
N THR A 52 -15.81 -14.31 -2.65
CA THR A 52 -17.05 -13.60 -2.34
C THR A 52 -18.29 -14.48 -2.50
N ASP A 53 -18.21 -15.56 -3.28
CA ASP A 53 -19.30 -16.52 -3.48
C ASP A 53 -18.85 -17.94 -3.14
N ILE A 54 -19.29 -18.44 -1.98
CA ILE A 54 -18.96 -19.77 -1.47
C ILE A 54 -19.55 -20.90 -2.33
N ASN A 55 -20.62 -20.64 -3.08
CA ASN A 55 -21.28 -21.64 -3.92
C ASN A 55 -20.53 -21.86 -5.24
N ASN A 56 -19.66 -20.91 -5.63
CA ASN A 56 -18.82 -21.02 -6.81
C ASN A 56 -17.37 -20.56 -6.52
N PRO A 57 -16.63 -21.34 -5.72
CA PRO A 57 -15.31 -20.96 -5.24
C PRO A 57 -14.29 -20.80 -6.38
N SER A 58 -14.45 -21.56 -7.47
CA SER A 58 -13.54 -21.48 -8.62
C SER A 58 -13.72 -20.21 -9.45
N ALA A 59 -14.92 -19.65 -9.52
CA ALA A 59 -15.21 -18.45 -10.33
C ALA A 59 -14.98 -17.13 -9.58
N SER A 60 -15.09 -17.13 -8.26
CA SER A 60 -14.88 -15.95 -7.42
C SER A 60 -13.51 -15.89 -6.74
N ALA A 61 -12.67 -16.92 -6.95
CA ALA A 61 -11.27 -16.88 -6.55
C ALA A 61 -10.52 -15.82 -7.36
N LYS A 62 -10.01 -14.80 -6.66
CA LYS A 62 -9.03 -13.86 -7.24
C LYS A 62 -7.74 -14.62 -7.56
N ALA A 63 -7.15 -14.37 -8.72
CA ALA A 63 -5.85 -14.93 -9.06
C ALA A 63 -4.78 -14.40 -8.08
N GLN A 64 -3.88 -15.27 -7.59
CA GLN A 64 -2.79 -14.84 -6.71
C GLN A 64 -1.90 -13.76 -7.35
N SER A 65 -1.77 -13.77 -8.68
CA SER A 65 -1.08 -12.73 -9.48
C SER A 65 -1.77 -11.36 -9.47
N SER A 66 -2.98 -11.25 -8.92
CA SER A 66 -3.71 -9.97 -8.79
C SER A 66 -3.72 -9.42 -7.36
N LEU A 67 -3.24 -10.21 -6.38
CA LEU A 67 -3.22 -9.85 -4.98
C LEU A 67 -1.84 -9.35 -4.60
N PHE A 68 -1.72 -8.04 -4.38
CA PHE A 68 -0.47 -7.46 -3.88
C PHE A 68 -0.32 -7.75 -2.38
N ILE A 69 0.90 -8.05 -1.94
CA ILE A 69 1.25 -8.30 -0.53
C ILE A 69 2.18 -7.21 0.01
N MET A 70 3.07 -6.70 -0.82
CA MET A 70 4.04 -5.70 -0.43
C MET A 70 4.32 -4.77 -1.61
N LEU A 71 4.55 -3.49 -1.33
CA LEU A 71 5.06 -2.54 -2.31
C LEU A 71 6.16 -1.69 -1.67
N ASP A 72 7.07 -1.17 -2.49
CA ASP A 72 8.06 -0.20 -2.00
C ASP A 72 7.34 1.02 -1.41
N THR A 73 7.94 1.60 -0.36
CA THR A 73 7.39 2.80 0.26
C THR A 73 7.44 3.97 -0.72
N MET A 74 6.32 4.68 -0.81
CA MET A 74 6.19 5.95 -1.53
C MET A 74 6.06 7.10 -0.52
N GLY A 75 6.40 8.31 -0.95
CA GLY A 75 6.40 9.55 -0.18
C GLY A 75 6.50 10.78 -1.09
N ALA A 76 6.74 11.95 -0.54
CA ALA A 76 7.18 13.13 -1.30
C ALA A 76 7.95 14.04 -0.35
N GLY A 77 8.69 15.03 -0.86
CA GLY A 77 9.39 16.01 -0.02
C GLY A 77 10.29 15.37 1.04
N ALA A 78 9.97 15.57 2.33
CA ALA A 78 10.73 14.99 3.45
C ALA A 78 10.62 13.45 3.54
N GLY A 79 9.57 12.86 2.96
CA GLY A 79 9.36 11.42 2.86
C GLY A 79 10.18 10.74 1.75
N THR A 80 10.85 11.51 0.89
CA THR A 80 11.68 10.99 -0.21
C THR A 80 12.75 9.99 0.25
N ARG A 81 13.26 10.12 1.48
CA ARG A 81 14.25 9.19 2.06
C ARG A 81 13.74 7.76 2.27
N PHE A 82 12.42 7.55 2.24
CA PHE A 82 11.82 6.22 2.35
C PHE A 82 11.50 5.61 0.99
N PHE A 83 11.68 6.33 -0.12
CA PHE A 83 11.61 5.71 -1.42
C PHE A 83 12.88 4.96 -1.75
N ASN A 84 12.68 3.71 -2.17
CA ASN A 84 13.73 2.91 -2.76
C ASN A 84 14.03 3.32 -4.22
N HIS A 85 13.09 3.97 -4.92
CA HIS A 85 13.28 4.43 -6.31
C HIS A 85 12.70 5.83 -6.55
N ILE A 86 13.58 6.82 -6.77
CA ILE A 86 13.23 8.21 -7.09
C ILE A 86 13.59 8.47 -8.57
N PRO A 87 12.73 9.08 -9.40
CA PRO A 87 11.27 9.05 -9.44
C PRO A 87 10.79 8.18 -10.64
N GLY A 88 9.87 7.26 -10.41
CA GLY A 88 9.29 6.51 -11.54
C GLY A 88 8.24 5.46 -11.20
N GLY A 89 8.19 4.98 -9.95
CA GLY A 89 7.29 3.92 -9.54
C GLY A 89 7.81 3.14 -8.34
N CYS A 90 7.09 2.07 -7.99
CA CYS A 90 7.48 1.12 -6.95
C CYS A 90 7.44 -0.31 -7.48
N ASN A 91 8.26 -1.17 -6.88
CA ASN A 91 8.10 -2.60 -7.07
C ASN A 91 6.95 -3.07 -6.19
N VAL A 92 6.08 -3.89 -6.76
CA VAL A 92 4.95 -4.52 -6.09
C VAL A 92 5.16 -6.04 -6.13
N LEU A 93 5.20 -6.66 -4.96
CA LEU A 93 5.22 -8.11 -4.76
C LEU A 93 3.79 -8.64 -4.67
N PHE A 94 3.50 -9.65 -5.48
CA PHE A 94 2.21 -10.33 -5.52
C PHE A 94 2.25 -11.68 -4.79
N MET A 95 1.07 -12.24 -4.56
CA MET A 95 0.89 -13.44 -3.74
C MET A 95 1.46 -14.72 -4.33
N ASP A 96 1.63 -14.77 -5.65
CA ASP A 96 2.33 -15.84 -6.37
C ASP A 96 3.87 -15.67 -6.37
N GLY A 97 4.39 -14.63 -5.69
CA GLY A 97 5.81 -14.34 -5.57
C GLY A 97 6.40 -13.54 -6.73
N HIS A 98 5.62 -13.17 -7.75
CA HIS A 98 6.14 -12.32 -8.81
C HIS A 98 6.25 -10.86 -8.34
N VAL A 99 7.21 -10.14 -8.91
CA VAL A 99 7.40 -8.70 -8.69
C VAL A 99 7.11 -7.96 -9.98
N GLN A 100 6.24 -6.96 -9.93
CA GLN A 100 5.95 -6.07 -11.05
C GLN A 100 6.32 -4.64 -10.68
N PHE A 101 7.01 -3.95 -11.59
CA PHE A 101 7.20 -2.50 -11.46
C PHE A 101 5.92 -1.77 -11.87
N LYS A 102 5.34 -0.99 -10.96
CA LYS A 102 4.18 -0.14 -11.20
C LYS A 102 4.61 1.31 -11.23
N ARG A 103 4.29 2.02 -12.32
CA ARG A 103 4.63 3.44 -12.48
C ARG A 103 3.71 4.30 -11.64
N TYR A 104 4.30 5.20 -10.85
CA TYR A 104 3.54 6.23 -10.16
C TYR A 104 3.20 7.36 -11.15
N ILE A 105 1.92 7.67 -11.28
CA ILE A 105 1.44 8.77 -12.10
C ILE A 105 1.03 9.92 -11.17
N PRO A 106 1.89 10.94 -10.96
CA PRO A 106 1.53 12.06 -10.09
C PRO A 106 0.29 12.77 -10.66
N MET A 107 -0.68 13.03 -9.79
CA MET A 107 -1.87 13.79 -10.14
C MET A 107 -1.98 15.01 -9.24
N ASN A 108 -1.97 16.20 -9.83
CA ASN A 108 -2.33 17.41 -9.13
C ASN A 108 -3.85 17.53 -9.12
N ILE A 109 -4.47 17.08 -8.03
CA ILE A 109 -5.94 17.05 -7.86
C ILE A 109 -6.51 18.46 -7.84
N ASP A 110 -5.81 19.42 -7.24
CA ASP A 110 -6.26 20.82 -7.12
C ASP A 110 -6.33 21.54 -8.48
N ALA A 111 -5.58 21.04 -9.46
CA ALA A 111 -5.57 21.56 -10.83
C ALA A 111 -6.61 20.88 -11.76
N ILE A 112 -7.42 19.95 -11.27
CA ILE A 112 -8.44 19.25 -12.08
C ILE A 112 -9.78 19.97 -11.94
N ALA A 113 -10.25 20.56 -13.04
CA ALA A 113 -11.46 21.38 -13.04
C ALA A 113 -12.75 20.58 -13.29
N THR A 114 -12.65 19.39 -13.90
CA THR A 114 -13.83 18.61 -14.29
C THR A 114 -13.75 17.13 -13.90
N ALA A 115 -14.92 16.53 -13.64
CA ALA A 115 -15.03 15.09 -13.35
C ALA A 115 -14.58 14.20 -14.53
N ALA A 116 -14.73 14.67 -15.77
CA ALA A 116 -14.29 13.95 -16.97
C ALA A 116 -12.76 13.86 -17.05
N GLU A 117 -12.05 14.96 -16.72
CA GLU A 117 -10.59 14.98 -16.64
C GLU A 117 -10.06 14.11 -15.49
N MET A 118 -10.77 14.12 -14.34
CA MET A 118 -10.46 13.23 -13.23
C MET A 118 -10.56 11.75 -13.66
N ALA A 119 -11.69 11.37 -14.26
CA ALA A 119 -11.91 9.99 -14.71
C ALA A 119 -10.87 9.53 -15.73
N ALA A 120 -10.52 10.37 -16.70
CA ALA A 120 -9.49 10.06 -17.70
C ALA A 120 -8.10 9.87 -17.08
N LYS A 121 -7.72 10.69 -16.09
CA LYS A 121 -6.44 10.54 -15.41
C LYS A 121 -6.41 9.36 -14.43
N MET A 122 -7.55 9.04 -13.82
CA MET A 122 -7.67 7.88 -12.93
C MET A 122 -7.63 6.54 -13.68
N GLN A 123 -8.06 6.48 -14.95
CA GLN A 123 -7.97 5.26 -15.77
C GLN A 123 -6.53 4.76 -15.97
N ALA A 124 -5.55 5.66 -15.96
CA ALA A 124 -4.13 5.29 -16.08
C ALA A 124 -3.51 4.87 -14.74
N CYS A 125 -4.20 5.12 -13.62
CA CYS A 125 -3.73 4.78 -12.28
C CYS A 125 -4.21 3.37 -11.94
N GLU A 126 -3.28 2.47 -11.64
CA GLU A 126 -3.61 1.09 -11.29
C GLU A 126 -3.40 0.86 -9.78
N GLU A 127 -4.35 0.19 -9.14
CA GLU A 127 -4.16 -0.32 -7.77
C GLU A 127 -2.94 -1.26 -7.73
N PRO A 128 -2.10 -1.22 -6.67
CA PRO A 128 -2.24 -0.42 -5.43
C PRO A 128 -1.61 0.98 -5.48
N VAL A 129 -1.12 1.43 -6.65
CA VAL A 129 -0.32 2.67 -6.80
C VAL A 129 -1.22 3.82 -7.26
N LEU A 130 -2.17 4.19 -6.40
CA LEU A 130 -3.08 5.31 -6.65
C LEU A 130 -2.49 6.64 -6.15
N PRO A 131 -2.69 7.75 -6.90
CA PRO A 131 -2.22 9.08 -6.48
C PRO A 131 -2.79 9.52 -5.13
N THR A 132 -4.05 9.16 -4.86
CA THR A 132 -4.77 9.47 -3.62
C THR A 132 -4.29 8.68 -2.41
N LEU A 133 -3.82 7.46 -2.61
CA LEU A 133 -3.33 6.61 -1.52
C LEU A 133 -1.92 7.04 -1.09
N ALA A 134 -1.10 7.47 -2.04
CA ALA A 134 0.21 8.05 -1.78
C ALA A 134 0.11 9.39 -1.00
N THR A 135 -0.83 10.27 -1.37
CA THR A 135 -1.07 11.52 -0.63
C THR A 135 -1.68 11.25 0.75
N MET A 136 -2.51 10.22 0.91
CA MET A 136 -3.07 9.83 2.20
C MET A 136 -1.98 9.34 3.17
N VAL A 137 -1.03 8.52 2.69
CA VAL A 137 0.11 8.06 3.51
C VAL A 137 1.03 9.22 3.90
N ASP A 138 1.25 10.18 3.01
CA ASP A 138 2.03 11.39 3.31
C ASP A 138 1.31 12.30 4.33
N ALA A 139 -0.01 12.42 4.22
CA ALA A 139 -0.85 13.17 5.17
C ALA A 139 -0.86 12.57 6.58
N PHE A 140 -0.85 11.24 6.71
CA PHE A 140 -0.73 10.59 8.03
C PHE A 140 0.61 10.83 8.70
N ARG A 141 1.63 11.21 7.92
CA ARG A 141 2.97 11.46 8.44
C ARG A 141 3.20 12.93 8.77
N SER A 142 2.67 13.86 7.97
CA SER A 142 2.75 15.30 8.24
C SER A 142 1.87 15.76 9.40
N ALA A 143 0.91 14.93 9.82
CA ALA A 143 0.06 15.17 11.00
C ALA A 143 0.68 14.68 12.33
N GLN A 144 1.91 14.16 12.34
CA GLN A 144 2.62 13.73 13.54
C GLN A 144 3.67 14.74 14.05
N ASP A 145 3.73 15.93 13.42
CA ASP A 145 4.44 17.12 13.92
C ASP A 145 3.45 18.11 14.53
#